data_AF-A0A0J5GRR1-F1
#
_entry.id   AF-A0A0J5GRR1-F1
#
_cell.length_a   1.000
_cell.length_b   1.000
_cell.length_c   1.000
_cell.angle_alpha   90.00
_cell.angle_beta   90.00
_cell.angle_gamma   90.00
#
_symmetry.space_group_name_H-M   'P 1'
#
loop_
_entity.id
_entity.type
_entity.pdbx_description
1 polymer ?
#
loop_
_entity_poly.entity_id
_entity_poly.type
_entity_poly.pdbx_seq_one_letter_code
_entity_poly.pdbx_strand_id
1 'polypeptide(L)'
;MGAYTLSEHKTRTTVDIYGQQYSIVGTESISHIRLVASIVDEKMREINGKNSNLDISKLAVLTAVNVVHDYIKLKDEYDMLEKELKKKG
;
A
#
# COMPACT_ATOMS: atom_id res chain seq x y z
N MET A 1 21.18 30.77 17.97
CA MET A 1 19.87 30.30 17.48
C MET A 1 20.08 29.50 16.21
N GLY A 2 20.45 28.22 16.35
CA GLY A 2 20.47 27.30 15.21
C GLY A 2 19.05 26.81 14.96
N ALA A 3 18.58 26.90 13.72
CA ALA A 3 17.23 26.52 13.34
C ALA A 3 16.97 25.05 13.70
N TYR A 4 16.01 24.80 14.59
CA TYR A 4 15.45 23.48 14.84
C TYR A 4 14.70 23.09 13.57
N THR A 5 15.38 22.42 12.63
CA THR A 5 14.73 21.85 11.46
C THR A 5 13.95 20.66 11.99
N LEU A 6 12.61 20.77 12.00
CA LEU A 6 11.73 19.59 12.06
C LEU A 6 12.03 18.76 10.81
N SER A 7 13.10 17.97 10.85
CA SER A 7 13.30 16.91 9.88
C SER A 7 12.18 15.92 10.16
N GLU A 8 11.18 15.88 9.28
CA GLU A 8 10.24 14.77 9.22
C GLU A 8 11.05 13.49 9.36
N HIS A 9 10.76 12.69 10.38
CA HIS A 9 11.46 11.44 10.64
C HIS A 9 11.17 10.49 9.47
N LYS A 10 12.00 10.56 8.43
CA LYS A 10 11.92 9.70 7.25
C LYS A 10 12.62 8.39 7.58
N THR A 11 11.82 7.35 7.63
CA THR A 11 12.27 5.96 7.71
C THR A 11 12.66 5.50 6.30
N ARG A 12 13.87 4.96 6.14
CA ARG A 12 14.27 4.22 4.94
C ARG A 12 14.36 2.75 5.28
N THR A 13 13.72 1.90 4.49
CA THR A 13 13.82 0.45 4.64
C THR A 13 13.86 -0.22 3.27
N THR A 14 14.45 -1.41 3.23
CA THR A 14 14.54 -2.22 2.04
C THR A 14 13.61 -3.42 2.21
N VAL A 15 12.79 -3.68 1.20
CA VAL A 15 11.82 -4.77 1.16
C VAL A 15 11.96 -5.56 -0.12
N ASP A 16 11.58 -6.83 -0.08
CA ASP A 16 11.56 -7.70 -1.26
C ASP A 16 10.10 -7.92 -1.67
N ILE A 17 9.78 -7.61 -2.93
CA ILE A 17 8.45 -7.78 -3.53
C ILE A 17 8.63 -8.56 -4.83
N TYR A 18 7.99 -9.72 -4.92
CA TYR A 18 8.04 -10.60 -6.08
C TYR A 18 9.47 -10.98 -6.53
N GLY A 19 10.36 -11.16 -5.56
CA GLY A 19 11.78 -11.48 -5.80
C GLY A 19 12.65 -10.29 -6.25
N GLN A 20 12.09 -9.07 -6.27
CA GLN A 20 12.83 -7.84 -6.55
C GLN A 20 12.94 -7.00 -5.28
N GLN A 21 14.13 -6.41 -5.08
CA GLN A 21 14.42 -5.59 -3.91
C GLN A 21 14.13 -4.11 -4.18
N TYR A 22 13.36 -3.47 -3.30
CA TYR A 22 12.99 -2.06 -3.38
C TYR A 22 13.39 -1.31 -2.11
N SER A 23 13.96 -0.12 -2.27
CA SER A 23 14.23 0.80 -1.14
C SER A 23 13.08 1.80 -1.03
N ILE A 24 12.34 1.71 0.08
CA ILE A 24 11.18 2.56 0.36
C ILE A 24 11.58 3.60 1.41
N VAL A 25 11.23 4.86 1.15
CA VAL A 25 11.39 5.97 2.09
C VAL A 25 10.00 6.51 2.42
N GLY A 26 9.67 6.59 3.71
CA GLY A 26 8.36 7.06 4.17
C GLY A 26 8.41 7.58 5.61
N THR A 27 7.31 8.15 6.07
CA THR A 27 7.14 8.60 7.46
C THR A 27 6.59 7.50 8.37
N GLU A 28 6.16 6.39 7.79
CA GLU A 28 5.62 5.24 8.50
C GLU A 28 6.70 4.42 9.21
N SER A 29 6.26 3.59 10.16
CA SER A 29 7.15 2.64 10.84
C SER A 29 7.69 1.58 9.87
N ILE A 30 8.91 1.08 10.14
CA ILE A 30 9.52 -0.01 9.36
C ILE A 30 8.58 -1.23 9.31
N SER A 31 7.95 -1.57 10.43
CA SER A 31 7.03 -2.70 10.55
C SER A 31 5.82 -2.54 9.62
N HIS A 32 5.25 -1.33 9.55
CA HIS A 32 4.14 -1.04 8.66
C HIS A 32 4.56 -1.16 7.19
N ILE A 33 5.70 -0.61 6.81
CA ILE A 33 6.21 -0.71 5.43
C ILE A 33 6.44 -2.17 5.02
N ARG A 34 7.01 -2.99 5.91
CA ARG A 34 7.21 -4.43 5.67
C ARG A 34 5.89 -5.18 5.49
N LEU A 35 4.89 -4.86 6.32
CA LEU A 35 3.55 -5.44 6.21
C LEU A 35 2.89 -5.08 4.87
N VAL A 36 2.97 -3.82 4.46
CA VAL A 36 2.45 -3.39 3.15
C VAL A 36 3.16 -4.15 2.01
N ALA A 37 4.49 -4.27 2.07
CA ALA A 37 5.25 -5.01 1.07
C ALA A 37 4.87 -6.50 1.01
N SER A 38 4.66 -7.16 2.15
CA SER A 38 4.24 -8.56 2.18
C SER A 38 2.85 -8.77 1.58
N ILE A 39 1.92 -7.85 1.84
CA ILE A 39 0.57 -7.91 1.26
C ILE A 39 0.62 -7.75 -0.26
N VAL A 40 1.45 -6.82 -0.76
CA VAL A 40 1.64 -6.64 -2.21
C VAL A 40 2.26 -7.89 -2.85
N ASP A 41 3.28 -8.49 -2.25
CA ASP A 41 3.91 -9.73 -2.73
C ASP A 41 2.88 -10.88 -2.82
N GLU A 42 2.07 -11.06 -1.77
CA GLU A 42 1.02 -12.07 -1.74
C GLU A 42 -0.02 -11.86 -2.84
N LYS A 43 -0.53 -10.62 -3.01
CA LYS A 43 -1.52 -10.29 -4.04
C LYS A 43 -0.95 -10.50 -5.45
N MET A 44 0.33 -10.17 -5.68
CA MET A 44 1.00 -10.45 -6.95
C MET A 44 1.08 -11.96 -7.23
N ARG A 45 1.45 -12.77 -6.23
CA ARG A 45 1.49 -14.24 -6.37
C ARG A 45 0.12 -14.83 -6.63
N GLU A 46 -0.92 -14.34 -5.96
CA GLU A 46 -2.30 -14.78 -6.14
C GLU A 46 -2.79 -14.52 -7.57
N ILE A 47 -2.55 -13.31 -8.09
CA ILE A 47 -2.97 -12.93 -9.44
C ILE A 47 -2.20 -13.75 -10.48
N ASN A 48 -0.90 -13.97 -10.28
CA ASN A 48 -0.09 -14.78 -11.19
C ASN A 48 -0.51 -16.26 -11.17
N GLY A 49 -0.88 -16.81 -10.00
CA GLY A 49 -1.39 -18.17 -9.88
C GLY A 49 -2.69 -18.42 -10.66
N LYS A 50 -3.50 -17.37 -10.84
CA LYS A 50 -4.76 -17.43 -11.61
C LYS A 50 -4.55 -17.20 -13.12
N ASN A 51 -3.48 -16.51 -13.53
CA ASN A 51 -3.19 -16.18 -14.93
C ASN A 51 -1.67 -16.20 -15.19
N SER A 52 -1.14 -17.37 -15.57
CA SER A 52 0.29 -17.66 -15.60
C SER A 52 1.08 -17.11 -16.80
N ASN A 53 0.61 -16.07 -17.49
CA ASN A 53 1.25 -15.51 -18.71
C ASN A 53 1.42 -13.99 -18.66
N LEU A 54 1.40 -13.38 -17.47
CA LEU A 54 1.61 -11.94 -17.32
C LEU A 54 3.08 -11.63 -17.11
N ASP A 55 3.62 -10.69 -17.89
CA ASP A 55 4.89 -10.06 -17.58
C ASP A 55 4.82 -9.37 -16.21
N ILE A 56 5.94 -9.35 -15.48
CA ILE A 56 6.03 -8.83 -14.11
C ILE A 56 5.51 -7.39 -14.03
N SER A 57 5.80 -6.56 -15.04
CA SER A 57 5.35 -5.17 -15.10
C SER A 57 3.82 -5.08 -15.16
N LYS A 58 3.19 -5.92 -15.99
CA LYS A 58 1.73 -5.99 -16.13
C LYS A 58 1.08 -6.53 -14.86
N LEU A 59 1.70 -7.52 -14.23
CA LEU A 59 1.26 -8.06 -12.94
C LEU A 59 1.28 -6.99 -11.84
N ALA A 60 2.35 -6.19 -11.77
CA ALA A 60 2.48 -5.10 -10.80
C ALA A 60 1.39 -4.04 -11.01
N VAL A 61 1.17 -3.61 -12.26
CA VAL A 61 0.12 -2.65 -12.60
C VAL A 61 -1.27 -3.20 -12.28
N LEU A 62 -1.57 -4.46 -12.64
CA LEU A 62 -2.85 -5.09 -12.32
C LEU A 62 -3.08 -5.21 -10.81
N THR A 63 -2.01 -5.51 -10.06
CA THR A 63 -2.05 -5.54 -8.59
C THR A 63 -2.38 -4.16 -8.03
N ALA A 64 -1.71 -3.11 -8.51
CA ALA A 64 -1.98 -1.74 -8.10
C ALA A 64 -3.43 -1.32 -8.41
N VAL A 65 -3.93 -1.64 -9.61
CA VAL A 65 -5.33 -1.36 -10.00
C VAL A 65 -6.31 -2.06 -9.07
N ASN A 66 -6.09 -3.34 -8.77
CA ASN A 66 -6.95 -4.11 -7.87
C ASN A 66 -6.95 -3.54 -6.44
N VAL A 67 -5.77 -3.19 -5.91
CA VAL A 67 -5.65 -2.61 -4.56
C VAL A 67 -6.32 -1.24 -4.47
N VAL A 68 -6.15 -0.38 -5.48
CA VAL A 68 -6.79 0.94 -5.51
C VAL A 68 -8.30 0.82 -5.65
N HIS A 69 -8.80 -0.14 -6.41
CA HIS A 69 -10.23 -0.43 -6.50
C HIS A 69 -10.83 -0.86 -5.16
N ASP A 70 -10.16 -1.76 -4.45
CA ASP A 70 -10.57 -2.20 -3.12
C ASP A 70 -10.56 -1.03 -2.12
N TYR A 71 -9.54 -0.15 -2.21
CA TYR A 71 -9.46 1.07 -1.39
C TYR A 71 -10.60 2.06 -1.67
N ILE A 72 -10.95 2.31 -2.94
CA ILE A 72 -12.05 3.21 -3.30
C ILE A 72 -13.36 2.71 -2.71
N LYS A 73 -13.66 1.41 -2.85
CA LYS A 73 -14.87 0.81 -2.27
C LYS A 73 -14.92 0.96 -0.75
N LEU A 74 -13.80 0.69 -0.07
CA LEU A 74 -13.71 0.83 1.38
C LEU A 74 -13.92 2.28 1.82
N LYS A 75 -13.36 3.23 1.07
CA LYS A 75 -13.54 4.66 1.33
C LYS A 75 -14.99 5.09 1.13
N ASP A 76 -15.64 4.65 0.06
CA ASP A 76 -17.04 4.97 -0.21
C ASP A 76 -17.96 4.43 0.90
N GLU A 77 -17.71 3.20 1.37
CA GLU A 77 -18.44 2.60 2.49
C GLU A 77 -18.20 3.38 3.79
N TYR A 78 -16.94 3.73 4.09
CA TYR A 78 -16.60 4.57 5.24
C TYR A 78 -17.32 5.93 5.20
N ASP A 79 -17.30 6.63 4.06
CA ASP A 79 -17.94 7.93 3.89
C ASP A 79 -19.47 7.82 4.03
N MET A 80 -20.07 6.70 3.61
CA MET A 80 -21.48 6.41 3.81
C MET A 80 -21.82 6.21 5.28
N LEU A 81 -21.06 5.38 6.00
CA LEU A 81 -21.24 5.13 7.42
C LEU A 81 -21.05 6.41 8.25
N GLU A 82 -20.04 7.23 7.92
CA GLU A 82 -19.79 8.49 8.59
C GLU A 82 -20.97 9.47 8.43
N LYS A 83 -21.58 9.52 7.24
CA LYS A 83 -22.79 10.31 6.99
C LYS A 83 -23.99 9.80 7.78
N GLU A 84 -24.16 8.49 7.94
CA GLU A 84 -25.25 7.92 8.74
C GLU A 84 -25.10 8.25 10.22
N LEU A 85 -23.88 8.16 10.76
CA LEU A 85 -23.59 8.55 12.15
C LEU A 85 -23.87 10.03 12.38
N LYS A 86 -23.46 10.92 11.46
CA LYS A 86 -23.74 12.37 11.53
C LYS A 86 -25.22 12.73 11.41
N LYS A 87 -26.06 11.86 10.83
CA LYS A 87 -27.52 12.06 10.74
C LYS A 87 -28.28 11.59 11.99
N LYS A 88 -27.66 10.73 12.81
CA LYS A 88 -28.27 10.14 14.01
C LYS A 88 -27.88 10.85 15.31
N GLY A 89 -26.87 11.72 15.29
CA GLY A 89 -26.54 12.66 16.38
C GLY A 89 -27.13 14.03 16.12
#